data_AF-A0A9N8PJZ0-F1
#
_entry.id   AF-A0A9N8PJZ0-F1
#
_cell.length_a   1.000
_cell.length_b   1.000
_cell.length_c   1.000
_cell.angle_alpha   90.00
_cell.angle_beta   90.00
_cell.angle_gamma   90.00
#
_symmetry.space_group_name_H-M   'P 1'
#
loop_
_entity.id
_entity.type
_entity.pdbx_description
1 polymer ?
#
loop_
_entity_poly.entity_id
_entity_poly.type
_entity_poly.pdbx_seq_one_letter_code
_entity_poly.pdbx_strand_id
1 'polypeptide(L)'
;MDEMGIFDRYNVRVLGTSIQTLKTSEDRDLFAQALKEIDIPIAESIAVSTIDEALDAAEKVGYPIIVRAAYALGGLGSGFANNPEELRNLSARSLTLSPQILVEKSLKGWKEAEYEVVRDASDNCITVCNMENFDPLGVHTGDSIVVSPSQTFSDEEYHMLRTAAIKIVRHLGVVGECNVQYALQPDGLDYRVIEVNARLSRSSALASKATGYPLAYTAAKIGLGHTLPELPNAVTRTTTANFEPSLDYIVTKMPRWDLSKFQNVKRDIGSAMKSVGEVMAIGRTFEESFQKAIRQVDPRFHGVQGDKFEDLDDVLANPTDRRWLAVGQAMLHEGYSVDRVHDLSKIDKWFLYKIQNIVDTTHELEAIGSLYGVKKELMHKAKKQGFSDIQIAKAVNSTEDEVRARRKNFGITPFVKKIDSMYHSHTITNICTDSFKLSPRSSRLTPTIS
;
A
#
# COMPACT_ATOMS: atom_id res chain seq x y z
N MET A 1 -30.57 12.69 1.25
CA MET A 1 -31.43 13.00 0.08
C MET A 1 -32.41 11.87 -0.18
N ASP A 2 -31.92 10.64 -0.34
CA ASP A 2 -32.74 9.41 -0.45
C ASP A 2 -33.77 9.27 0.68
N GLU A 3 -33.30 9.24 1.94
CA GLU A 3 -34.16 9.12 3.14
C GLU A 3 -35.19 10.26 3.29
N MET A 4 -34.91 11.42 2.69
CA MET A 4 -35.82 12.57 2.68
C MET A 4 -36.87 12.49 1.55
N GLY A 5 -36.84 11.43 0.74
CA GLY A 5 -37.69 11.25 -0.44
C GLY A 5 -37.43 12.26 -1.56
N ILE A 6 -36.26 12.93 -1.56
CA ILE A 6 -35.95 14.00 -2.53
C ILE A 6 -35.76 13.41 -3.93
N PHE A 7 -35.07 12.28 -4.05
CA PHE A 7 -34.80 11.67 -5.35
C PHE A 7 -36.08 11.27 -6.07
N ASP A 8 -37.00 10.60 -5.37
CA ASP A 8 -38.30 10.22 -5.92
C ASP A 8 -39.15 11.44 -6.27
N ARG A 9 -39.21 12.44 -5.36
CA ARG A 9 -39.98 13.67 -5.58
C ARG A 9 -39.58 14.42 -6.83
N TYR A 10 -38.29 14.45 -7.15
CA TYR A 10 -37.74 15.18 -8.29
C TYR A 10 -37.37 14.25 -9.47
N ASN A 11 -37.72 12.97 -9.42
CA ASN A 11 -37.41 11.97 -10.44
C ASN A 11 -35.90 11.93 -10.80
N VAL A 12 -35.04 12.01 -9.77
CA VAL A 12 -33.58 11.96 -9.91
C VAL A 12 -33.12 10.52 -9.76
N ARG A 13 -32.48 9.97 -10.81
CA ARG A 13 -31.92 8.62 -10.77
C ARG A 13 -30.46 8.64 -10.34
N VAL A 14 -30.10 7.74 -9.43
CA VAL A 14 -28.70 7.45 -9.10
C VAL A 14 -28.11 6.53 -10.17
N LEU A 15 -26.96 6.90 -10.71
CA LEU A 15 -26.24 6.15 -11.72
C LEU A 15 -25.06 5.39 -11.10
N GLY A 16 -24.79 4.19 -11.62
CA GLY A 16 -23.76 3.31 -11.08
C GLY A 16 -24.27 2.53 -9.86
N THR A 17 -23.48 2.52 -8.79
CA THR A 17 -23.75 1.71 -7.61
C THR A 17 -24.97 2.23 -6.85
N SER A 18 -25.85 1.31 -6.44
CA SER A 18 -27.12 1.65 -5.81
C SER A 18 -26.93 2.24 -4.40
N ILE A 19 -27.89 3.05 -3.94
CA ILE A 19 -27.87 3.59 -2.58
C ILE A 19 -27.92 2.46 -1.54
N GLN A 20 -28.65 1.38 -1.83
CA GLN A 20 -28.69 0.21 -0.95
C GLN A 20 -27.32 -0.43 -0.81
N THR A 21 -26.60 -0.62 -1.92
CA THR A 21 -25.23 -1.14 -1.90
C THR A 21 -24.30 -0.24 -1.08
N LEU A 22 -24.40 1.09 -1.24
CA LEU A 22 -23.62 2.04 -0.45
C LEU A 22 -23.93 1.94 1.05
N LYS A 23 -25.21 1.84 1.43
CA LYS A 23 -25.62 1.64 2.83
C LYS A 23 -25.06 0.33 3.38
N THR A 24 -25.19 -0.76 2.63
CA THR A 24 -24.68 -2.08 3.02
C THR A 24 -23.15 -2.10 3.16
N SER A 25 -22.39 -1.39 2.32
CA SER A 25 -20.92 -1.36 2.42
C SER A 25 -20.38 -0.45 3.51
N GLU A 26 -21.10 0.63 3.85
CA GLU A 26 -20.66 1.61 4.87
C GLU A 26 -21.12 1.23 6.29
N ASP A 27 -22.23 0.50 6.42
CA ASP A 27 -22.69 -0.04 7.70
C ASP A 27 -22.00 -1.37 8.01
N ARG A 28 -21.26 -1.43 9.12
CA ARG A 28 -20.44 -2.59 9.50
C ARG A 28 -21.26 -3.85 9.75
N ASP A 29 -22.46 -3.73 10.31
CA ASP A 29 -23.30 -4.88 10.64
C ASP A 29 -23.93 -5.44 9.37
N LEU A 30 -24.45 -4.58 8.50
CA LEU A 30 -24.97 -4.99 7.19
C LEU A 30 -23.88 -5.59 6.31
N PHE A 31 -22.67 -5.01 6.33
CA PHE A 31 -21.53 -5.52 5.59
C PHE A 31 -21.11 -6.91 6.08
N ALA A 32 -21.00 -7.09 7.41
CA ALA A 32 -20.67 -8.39 8.00
C ALA A 32 -21.72 -9.46 7.66
N GLN A 33 -23.01 -9.12 7.70
CA GLN A 33 -24.10 -10.02 7.30
C GLN A 33 -24.00 -10.41 5.83
N ALA A 34 -23.81 -9.44 4.93
CA ALA A 34 -23.68 -9.69 3.49
C ALA A 34 -22.47 -10.60 3.18
N LEU A 35 -21.31 -10.36 3.80
CA LEU A 35 -20.15 -11.22 3.58
C LEU A 35 -20.33 -12.64 4.13
N LYS A 36 -21.08 -12.78 5.24
CA LYS A 36 -21.43 -14.08 5.81
C LYS A 36 -22.33 -14.91 4.89
N GLU A 37 -23.24 -14.28 4.13
CA GLU A 37 -24.09 -14.99 3.15
C GLU A 37 -23.28 -15.68 2.03
N ILE A 38 -22.07 -15.20 1.77
CA ILE A 38 -21.17 -15.74 0.76
C ILE A 38 -19.91 -16.38 1.34
N ASP A 39 -19.89 -16.75 2.63
CA ASP A 39 -18.76 -17.39 3.29
C ASP A 39 -17.43 -16.66 3.11
N ILE A 40 -17.45 -15.32 3.11
CA ILE A 40 -16.24 -14.50 3.06
C ILE A 40 -15.86 -14.10 4.49
N PRO A 41 -14.63 -14.43 4.95
CA PRO A 41 -14.22 -14.16 6.32
C PRO A 41 -14.01 -12.65 6.54
N ILE A 42 -14.67 -12.10 7.55
CA ILE A 42 -14.51 -10.71 8.01
C ILE A 42 -13.78 -10.70 9.36
N ALA A 43 -13.09 -9.59 9.67
CA ALA A 43 -12.57 -9.37 11.02
C ALA A 43 -13.73 -9.24 12.02
N GLU A 44 -14.11 -10.35 12.65
CA GLU A 44 -15.20 -10.37 13.64
C GLU A 44 -14.78 -9.72 14.96
N SER A 45 -15.72 -9.00 15.56
CA SER A 45 -15.60 -8.38 16.88
C SER A 45 -16.76 -8.85 17.73
N ILE A 46 -16.47 -9.51 18.86
CA ILE A 46 -17.49 -10.00 19.79
C ILE A 46 -17.55 -9.04 20.97
N ALA A 47 -18.67 -8.33 21.13
CA ALA A 47 -18.91 -7.49 22.29
C ALA A 47 -19.31 -8.35 23.50
N VAL A 48 -18.61 -8.16 24.61
CA VAL A 48 -18.80 -8.91 25.85
C VAL A 48 -18.75 -7.96 27.05
N SER A 49 -19.41 -8.35 28.15
CA SER A 49 -19.51 -7.53 29.37
C SER A 49 -18.93 -8.22 30.61
N THR A 50 -18.51 -9.48 30.48
CA THR A 50 -17.88 -10.23 31.58
C THR A 50 -16.57 -10.90 31.15
N ILE A 51 -15.74 -11.27 32.13
CA ILE A 51 -14.47 -11.97 31.87
C ILE A 51 -14.73 -13.36 31.28
N ASP A 52 -15.76 -14.07 31.77
CA ASP A 52 -16.10 -15.40 31.28
C ASP A 52 -16.62 -15.35 29.84
N GLU A 53 -17.49 -14.39 29.51
CA GLU A 53 -17.90 -14.15 28.12
C GLU A 53 -16.71 -13.81 27.21
N ALA A 54 -15.70 -13.10 27.72
CA ALA A 54 -14.48 -12.81 26.95
C ALA A 54 -13.67 -14.07 26.66
N LEU A 55 -13.57 -15.00 27.61
CA LEU A 55 -12.92 -16.29 27.41
C LEU A 55 -13.70 -17.17 26.43
N ASP A 56 -15.04 -17.21 26.54
CA ASP A 56 -15.91 -17.93 25.60
C ASP A 56 -15.84 -17.34 24.19
N ALA A 57 -15.75 -16.02 24.07
CA ALA A 57 -15.52 -15.34 22.79
C ALA A 57 -14.15 -15.71 22.21
N ALA A 58 -13.12 -15.82 23.05
CA ALA A 58 -11.78 -16.17 22.63
C ALA A 58 -11.66 -17.60 22.08
N GLU A 59 -12.45 -18.55 22.60
CA GLU A 59 -12.51 -19.91 22.05
C GLU A 59 -13.05 -19.93 20.61
N LYS A 60 -13.95 -19.00 20.28
CA LYS A 60 -14.51 -18.84 18.92
C LYS A 60 -13.56 -18.09 17.99
N VAL A 61 -12.94 -17.02 18.49
CA VAL A 61 -12.09 -16.11 17.71
C VAL A 61 -10.69 -16.70 17.46
N GLY A 62 -10.13 -17.39 18.46
CA GLY A 62 -8.77 -17.90 18.46
C GLY A 62 -7.71 -16.83 18.78
N TYR A 63 -6.66 -17.25 19.48
CA TYR A 63 -5.51 -16.39 19.81
C TYR A 63 -4.56 -16.18 18.62
N PRO A 64 -3.80 -15.07 18.57
CA PRO A 64 -3.80 -13.95 19.52
C PRO A 64 -5.02 -13.03 19.37
N ILE A 65 -5.43 -12.39 20.47
CA ILE A 65 -6.61 -11.54 20.59
C ILE A 65 -6.20 -10.10 20.91
N ILE A 66 -6.96 -9.15 20.39
CA ILE A 66 -6.98 -7.78 20.87
C ILE A 66 -8.29 -7.53 21.62
N VAL A 67 -8.16 -6.97 22.82
CA VAL A 67 -9.29 -6.44 23.58
C VAL A 67 -9.35 -4.94 23.38
N ARG A 68 -10.53 -4.40 23.12
CA ARG A 68 -10.77 -2.95 23.08
C ARG A 68 -11.88 -2.57 24.05
N ALA A 69 -11.62 -1.62 24.93
CA ALA A 69 -12.66 -1.09 25.80
C ALA A 69 -13.66 -0.25 24.98
N ALA A 70 -14.95 -0.56 25.08
CA ALA A 70 -15.98 0.25 24.44
C ALA A 70 -16.00 1.66 25.09
N TYR A 71 -16.39 2.69 24.34
CA TYR A 71 -16.51 4.07 24.85
C TYR A 71 -15.22 4.69 25.43
N ALA A 72 -14.06 4.06 25.28
CA ALA A 72 -12.77 4.57 25.71
C ALA A 72 -12.01 5.21 24.53
N LEU A 73 -11.40 6.38 24.75
CA LEU A 73 -10.59 7.08 23.76
C LEU A 73 -9.10 6.77 23.94
N GLY A 74 -8.36 6.71 22.83
CA GLY A 74 -6.90 6.60 22.86
C GLY A 74 -6.33 5.23 23.25
N GLY A 75 -7.12 4.16 23.12
CA GLY A 75 -6.67 2.80 23.45
C GLY A 75 -6.59 2.51 24.96
N LEU A 76 -7.18 3.38 25.79
CA LEU A 76 -7.24 3.19 27.24
C LEU A 76 -8.01 1.90 27.56
N GLY A 77 -7.36 0.96 28.24
CA GLY A 77 -7.94 -0.35 28.53
C GLY A 77 -7.94 -1.32 27.35
N SER A 78 -7.32 -0.98 26.22
CA SER A 78 -7.08 -1.93 25.13
C SER A 78 -5.76 -2.68 25.34
N GLY A 79 -5.64 -3.87 24.78
CA GLY A 79 -4.39 -4.64 24.87
C GLY A 79 -4.44 -5.92 24.05
N PHE A 80 -3.34 -6.64 24.05
CA PHE A 80 -3.22 -7.94 23.39
C PHE A 80 -3.16 -9.06 24.41
N ALA A 81 -3.73 -10.20 24.05
CA ALA A 81 -3.64 -11.43 24.81
C ALA A 81 -3.28 -12.55 23.84
N ASN A 82 -2.26 -13.33 24.17
CA ASN A 82 -1.82 -14.49 23.37
C ASN A 82 -2.32 -15.82 23.95
N ASN A 83 -2.89 -15.79 25.14
CA ASN A 83 -3.41 -16.97 25.84
C ASN A 83 -4.55 -16.59 26.82
N PRO A 84 -5.31 -17.58 27.33
CA PRO A 84 -6.43 -17.35 28.26
C PRO A 84 -6.08 -16.57 29.54
N GLU A 85 -4.87 -16.76 30.07
CA GLU A 85 -4.44 -16.08 31.29
C GLU A 85 -4.19 -14.58 31.04
N GLU A 86 -3.50 -14.25 29.95
CA GLU A 86 -3.33 -12.87 29.49
C GLU A 86 -4.68 -12.21 29.22
N LEU A 87 -5.61 -12.93 28.58
CA LEU A 87 -6.94 -12.38 28.28
C LEU A 87 -7.73 -12.12 29.56
N ARG A 88 -7.74 -13.06 30.51
CA ARG A 88 -8.42 -12.87 31.80
C ARG A 88 -7.92 -11.61 32.51
N ASN A 89 -6.60 -11.46 32.60
CA ASN A 89 -5.98 -10.30 33.25
C ASN A 89 -6.27 -8.99 32.50
N LEU A 90 -6.25 -9.04 31.17
CA LEU A 90 -6.56 -7.90 30.32
C LEU A 90 -8.03 -7.49 30.47
N SER A 91 -8.97 -8.41 30.27
CA SER A 91 -10.41 -8.19 30.41
C SER A 91 -10.78 -7.67 31.79
N ALA A 92 -10.17 -8.18 32.86
CA ALA A 92 -10.38 -7.68 34.22
C ALA A 92 -10.00 -6.19 34.35
N ARG A 93 -8.87 -5.77 33.77
CA ARG A 93 -8.48 -4.36 33.75
C ARG A 93 -9.41 -3.55 32.84
N SER A 94 -9.68 -4.03 31.63
CA SER A 94 -10.49 -3.33 30.63
C SER A 94 -11.93 -3.08 31.09
N LEU A 95 -12.54 -4.06 31.76
CA LEU A 95 -13.92 -3.96 32.27
C LEU A 95 -14.07 -3.02 33.48
N THR A 96 -12.96 -2.68 34.17
CA THR A 96 -13.01 -1.61 35.19
C THR A 96 -13.04 -0.22 34.57
N LEU A 97 -12.60 -0.09 33.31
CA LEU A 97 -12.57 1.16 32.55
C LEU A 97 -13.82 1.35 31.69
N SER A 98 -14.49 0.26 31.30
CA SER A 98 -15.70 0.30 30.47
C SER A 98 -16.63 -0.88 30.78
N PRO A 99 -17.97 -0.69 30.79
CA PRO A 99 -18.93 -1.77 31.03
C PRO A 99 -18.95 -2.84 29.92
N GLN A 100 -18.30 -2.59 28.78
CA GLN A 100 -18.24 -3.52 27.65
C GLN A 100 -16.85 -3.48 27.02
N ILE A 101 -16.39 -4.64 26.57
CA ILE A 101 -15.16 -4.79 25.80
C ILE A 101 -15.45 -5.55 24.49
N LEU A 102 -14.66 -5.28 23.46
CA LEU A 102 -14.68 -5.99 22.19
C LEU A 102 -13.51 -6.98 22.17
N VAL A 103 -13.82 -8.26 21.95
CA VAL A 103 -12.84 -9.34 21.76
C VAL A 103 -12.74 -9.59 20.25
N GLU A 104 -11.56 -9.30 19.69
CA GLU A 104 -11.30 -9.40 18.25
C GLU A 104 -10.04 -10.23 18.00
N LYS A 105 -9.95 -10.89 16.84
CA LYS A 105 -8.69 -11.54 16.43
C LYS A 105 -7.63 -10.46 16.24
N SER A 106 -6.47 -10.62 16.87
CA SER A 106 -5.35 -9.72 16.64
C SER A 106 -4.76 -10.01 15.26
N LEU A 107 -5.04 -9.11 14.33
CA LEU A 107 -4.46 -9.10 12.99
C LEU A 107 -3.18 -8.23 12.92
N LYS A 108 -2.64 -7.82 14.07
CA LYS A 108 -1.41 -7.00 14.13
C LYS A 108 -0.26 -7.75 13.44
N GLY A 109 0.41 -7.08 12.51
CA GLY A 109 1.51 -7.65 11.76
C GLY A 109 1.10 -8.52 10.57
N TRP A 110 -0.20 -8.68 10.31
CA TRP A 110 -0.68 -9.26 9.05
C TRP A 110 -0.37 -8.33 7.89
N LYS A 111 -0.16 -8.91 6.72
CA LYS A 111 0.02 -8.16 5.47
C LYS A 111 -1.30 -7.45 5.14
N GLU A 112 -1.22 -6.22 4.65
CA GLU A 112 -2.42 -5.49 4.23
C GLU A 112 -2.41 -5.32 2.70
N ALA A 113 -3.50 -5.76 2.07
CA ALA A 113 -3.65 -5.82 0.63
C ALA A 113 -4.89 -5.05 0.17
N GLU A 114 -4.81 -4.41 -0.99
CA GLU A 114 -5.93 -3.69 -1.59
C GLU A 114 -6.13 -4.13 -3.04
N TYR A 115 -7.39 -4.25 -3.46
CA TYR A 115 -7.78 -4.57 -4.83
C TYR A 115 -8.76 -3.54 -5.37
N GLU A 116 -8.43 -2.95 -6.50
CA GLU A 116 -9.33 -2.08 -7.27
C GLU A 116 -10.11 -2.93 -8.26
N VAL A 117 -11.42 -2.97 -8.10
CA VAL A 117 -12.32 -3.83 -8.87
C VAL A 117 -13.27 -2.99 -9.69
N VAL A 118 -13.48 -3.36 -10.95
CA VAL A 118 -14.46 -2.73 -11.83
C VAL A 118 -15.47 -3.78 -12.26
N ARG A 119 -16.76 -3.46 -12.12
CA ARG A 119 -17.86 -4.32 -12.54
C ARG A 119 -18.89 -3.54 -13.34
N ASP A 120 -19.27 -4.06 -14.51
CA ASP A 120 -20.35 -3.50 -15.31
C ASP A 120 -21.72 -4.16 -15.04
N ALA A 121 -22.79 -3.60 -15.62
CA ALA A 121 -24.15 -4.10 -15.46
C ALA A 121 -24.40 -5.46 -16.17
N SER A 122 -23.48 -5.90 -17.03
CA SER A 122 -23.51 -7.22 -17.69
C SER A 122 -22.69 -8.28 -16.94
N ASP A 123 -22.27 -7.98 -15.71
CA ASP A 123 -21.51 -8.86 -14.83
C ASP A 123 -20.07 -9.18 -15.30
N ASN A 124 -19.54 -8.41 -16.24
CA ASN A 124 -18.09 -8.39 -16.47
C ASN A 124 -17.43 -7.75 -15.25
N CYS A 125 -16.48 -8.45 -14.65
CA CYS A 125 -15.83 -8.03 -13.40
C CYS A 125 -14.33 -8.31 -13.48
N ILE A 126 -13.52 -7.28 -13.31
CA ILE A 126 -12.06 -7.31 -13.45
C ILE A 126 -11.38 -6.68 -12.23
N THR A 127 -10.19 -7.17 -11.89
CA THR A 127 -9.31 -6.55 -10.90
C THR A 127 -8.24 -5.73 -11.62
N VAL A 128 -8.36 -4.40 -11.56
CA VAL A 128 -7.53 -3.48 -12.35
C VAL A 128 -6.16 -3.29 -11.75
N CYS A 129 -6.07 -3.28 -10.42
CA CYS A 129 -4.82 -3.06 -9.71
C CYS A 129 -4.90 -3.76 -8.36
N ASN A 130 -3.80 -4.40 -7.99
CA ASN A 130 -3.59 -4.87 -6.63
C ASN A 130 -2.40 -4.12 -6.01
N MET A 131 -2.50 -3.89 -4.71
CA MET A 131 -1.55 -3.13 -3.93
C MET A 131 -1.21 -3.87 -2.65
N GLU A 132 0.07 -3.84 -2.29
CA GLU A 132 0.59 -4.42 -1.05
C GLU A 132 1.16 -3.28 -0.19
N ASN A 133 0.75 -3.24 1.07
CA ASN A 133 1.24 -2.26 2.02
C ASN A 133 2.61 -2.71 2.55
N PHE A 134 3.57 -1.80 2.54
CA PHE A 134 4.87 -1.98 3.17
C PHE A 134 4.75 -1.95 4.69
N ASP A 135 3.93 -1.02 5.22
CA ASP A 135 3.55 -1.02 6.63
C ASP A 135 2.48 -2.11 6.85
N PRO A 136 2.64 -2.97 7.86
CA PRO A 136 1.66 -4.03 8.15
C PRO A 136 0.37 -3.46 8.75
N LEU A 137 -0.66 -4.30 8.81
CA LEU A 137 -1.97 -3.92 9.33
C LEU A 137 -1.87 -3.25 10.71
N GLY A 138 -2.52 -2.09 10.81
CA GLY A 138 -2.53 -1.23 11.98
C GLY A 138 -2.18 0.22 11.62
N VAL A 139 -1.51 0.43 10.49
CA VAL A 139 -1.33 1.74 9.85
C VAL A 139 -2.35 1.85 8.72
N HIS A 140 -3.16 2.91 8.72
CA HIS A 140 -4.14 3.15 7.67
C HIS A 140 -3.46 3.23 6.30
N THR A 141 -4.01 2.59 5.27
CA THR A 141 -3.47 2.58 3.87
C THR A 141 -3.05 3.96 3.34
N GLY A 142 -3.82 5.00 3.69
CA GLY A 142 -3.50 6.41 3.42
C GLY A 142 -2.20 6.93 4.06
N ASP A 143 -1.82 6.43 5.24
CA ASP A 143 -0.58 6.71 5.95
C ASP A 143 0.48 5.61 5.78
N SER A 144 0.16 4.51 5.11
CA SER A 144 1.12 3.44 4.78
C SER A 144 1.94 3.78 3.53
N ILE A 145 3.17 3.27 3.48
CA ILE A 145 3.89 3.11 2.21
C ILE A 145 3.23 1.94 1.46
N VAL A 146 2.96 2.10 0.17
CA VAL A 146 2.21 1.10 -0.63
C VAL A 146 2.94 0.84 -1.94
N VAL A 147 2.98 -0.43 -2.37
CA VAL A 147 3.56 -0.84 -3.65
C VAL A 147 2.53 -1.49 -4.56
N SER A 148 2.72 -1.33 -5.88
CA SER A 148 1.95 -2.04 -6.89
C SER A 148 2.87 -2.53 -8.02
N PRO A 149 2.69 -3.77 -8.53
CA PRO A 149 1.78 -4.80 -8.01
C PRO A 149 2.26 -5.37 -6.66
N SER A 150 1.52 -6.29 -6.03
CA SER A 150 2.02 -7.05 -4.88
C SER A 150 3.33 -7.78 -5.21
N GLN A 151 4.21 -7.91 -4.22
CA GLN A 151 5.55 -8.46 -4.37
C GLN A 151 5.74 -9.77 -3.62
N THR A 152 5.03 -9.98 -2.49
CA THR A 152 5.28 -11.11 -1.59
C THR A 152 4.20 -12.17 -1.60
N PHE A 153 3.14 -11.98 -2.40
CA PHE A 153 2.07 -12.96 -2.55
C PHE A 153 2.49 -14.03 -3.54
N SER A 154 2.30 -15.29 -3.14
CA SER A 154 2.23 -16.43 -4.04
C SER A 154 1.05 -16.31 -5.00
N ASP A 155 1.12 -17.08 -6.09
CA ASP A 155 0.02 -17.16 -7.07
C ASP A 155 -1.30 -17.61 -6.42
N GLU A 156 -1.22 -18.53 -5.45
CA GLU A 156 -2.37 -19.02 -4.69
C GLU A 156 -3.00 -17.91 -3.83
N GLU A 157 -2.19 -17.18 -3.05
CA GLU A 157 -2.66 -16.04 -2.26
C GLU A 157 -3.27 -14.96 -3.15
N TYR A 158 -2.62 -14.63 -4.27
CA TYR A 158 -3.11 -13.64 -5.23
C TYR A 158 -4.46 -14.05 -5.82
N HIS A 159 -4.60 -15.28 -6.31
CA HIS A 159 -5.83 -15.75 -6.92
C HIS A 159 -6.95 -15.96 -5.91
N MET A 160 -6.64 -16.34 -4.67
CA MET A 160 -7.58 -16.40 -3.55
C MET A 160 -8.19 -15.01 -3.29
N LEU A 161 -7.36 -13.99 -3.06
CA LEU A 161 -7.82 -12.63 -2.77
C LEU A 161 -8.54 -11.99 -3.98
N ARG A 162 -8.04 -12.23 -5.20
CA ARG A 162 -8.72 -11.80 -6.44
C ARG A 162 -10.12 -12.42 -6.56
N THR A 163 -10.25 -13.72 -6.30
CA THR A 163 -11.53 -14.42 -6.38
C THR A 163 -12.51 -13.92 -5.31
N ALA A 164 -12.01 -13.70 -4.09
CA ALA A 164 -12.79 -13.07 -3.02
C ALA A 164 -13.29 -11.68 -3.45
N ALA A 165 -12.43 -10.85 -4.02
CA ALA A 165 -12.79 -9.49 -4.47
C ALA A 165 -13.95 -9.53 -5.47
N ILE A 166 -13.84 -10.36 -6.50
CA ILE A 166 -14.88 -10.52 -7.51
C ILE A 166 -16.19 -11.04 -6.89
N LYS A 167 -16.11 -12.01 -5.96
CA LYS A 167 -17.28 -12.57 -5.27
C LYS A 167 -18.01 -11.51 -4.45
N ILE A 168 -17.25 -10.73 -3.66
CA ILE A 168 -17.76 -9.64 -2.80
C ILE A 168 -18.48 -8.58 -3.66
N VAL A 169 -17.81 -8.09 -4.69
CA VAL A 169 -18.31 -7.00 -5.55
C VAL A 169 -19.58 -7.41 -6.31
N ARG A 170 -19.64 -8.66 -6.77
CA ARG A 170 -20.85 -9.23 -7.37
C ARG A 170 -21.99 -9.32 -6.38
N HIS A 171 -21.73 -9.85 -5.19
CA HIS A 171 -22.75 -10.07 -4.17
C HIS A 171 -23.35 -8.75 -3.64
N LEU A 172 -22.49 -7.74 -3.39
CA LEU A 172 -22.94 -6.40 -2.98
C LEU A 172 -23.70 -5.65 -4.10
N GLY A 173 -23.61 -6.10 -5.34
CA GLY A 173 -24.30 -5.48 -6.49
C GLY A 173 -23.65 -4.18 -6.95
N VAL A 174 -22.33 -4.04 -6.77
CA VAL A 174 -21.58 -2.87 -7.25
C VAL A 174 -21.66 -2.78 -8.77
N VAL A 175 -21.91 -1.58 -9.28
CA VAL A 175 -21.89 -1.23 -10.71
C VAL A 175 -21.05 0.04 -10.86
N GLY A 176 -19.88 -0.09 -11.46
CA GLY A 176 -18.84 0.93 -11.47
C GLY A 176 -17.53 0.38 -10.92
N GLU A 177 -16.95 1.08 -9.95
CA GLU A 177 -15.65 0.76 -9.37
C GLU A 177 -15.73 0.75 -7.84
N CYS A 178 -14.91 -0.09 -7.21
CA CYS A 178 -14.73 -0.12 -5.77
C CYS A 178 -13.34 -0.64 -5.36
N ASN A 179 -12.94 -0.30 -4.14
CA ASN A 179 -11.74 -0.81 -3.48
C ASN A 179 -12.12 -1.85 -2.41
N VAL A 180 -11.43 -2.99 -2.39
CA VAL A 180 -11.59 -4.06 -1.38
C VAL A 180 -10.28 -4.20 -0.61
N GLN A 181 -10.34 -4.18 0.73
CA GLN A 181 -9.16 -4.28 1.59
C GLN A 181 -9.14 -5.59 2.37
N TYR A 182 -7.95 -6.16 2.50
CA TYR A 182 -7.71 -7.43 3.18
C TYR A 182 -6.57 -7.32 4.18
N ALA A 183 -6.69 -8.06 5.27
CA ALA A 183 -5.55 -8.53 6.04
C ALA A 183 -5.26 -9.98 5.64
N LEU A 184 -4.02 -10.29 5.26
CA LEU A 184 -3.53 -11.62 4.90
C LEU A 184 -2.48 -12.08 5.91
N GLN A 185 -2.63 -13.30 6.42
CA GLN A 185 -1.67 -13.91 7.32
C GLN A 185 -0.30 -14.06 6.61
N PRO A 186 0.83 -13.66 7.23
CA PRO A 186 2.12 -13.68 6.54
C PRO A 186 2.65 -15.07 6.13
N ASP A 187 2.23 -16.12 6.85
CA ASP A 187 2.71 -17.50 6.74
C ASP A 187 1.57 -18.52 6.45
N GLY A 188 0.45 -18.05 5.90
CA GLY A 188 -0.70 -18.91 5.60
C GLY A 188 -1.74 -18.26 4.70
N LEU A 189 -2.77 -19.03 4.36
CA LEU A 189 -3.86 -18.60 3.49
C LEU A 189 -5.04 -17.96 4.26
N ASP A 190 -4.91 -17.76 5.58
CA ASP A 190 -5.96 -17.12 6.36
C ASP A 190 -6.01 -15.62 6.01
N TYR A 191 -7.18 -15.12 5.62
CA TYR A 191 -7.38 -13.71 5.31
C TYR A 191 -8.67 -13.18 5.92
N ARG A 192 -8.74 -11.88 6.14
CA ARG A 192 -9.94 -11.19 6.63
C ARG A 192 -10.21 -9.99 5.74
N VAL A 193 -11.44 -9.84 5.28
CA VAL A 193 -11.89 -8.60 4.66
C VAL A 193 -11.99 -7.53 5.74
N ILE A 194 -11.41 -6.37 5.48
CA ILE A 194 -11.40 -5.23 6.40
C ILE A 194 -12.56 -4.30 6.06
N GLU A 195 -12.65 -3.86 4.81
CA GLU A 195 -13.71 -2.99 4.32
C GLU A 195 -13.83 -3.06 2.79
N VAL A 196 -14.96 -2.58 2.27
CA VAL A 196 -15.18 -2.32 0.85
C VAL A 196 -15.65 -0.88 0.69
N ASN A 197 -14.90 -0.10 -0.09
CA ASN A 197 -15.30 1.23 -0.49
C ASN A 197 -15.99 1.14 -1.84
N ALA A 198 -17.33 1.12 -1.87
CA ALA A 198 -18.14 1.00 -3.09
C ALA A 198 -18.22 2.31 -3.92
N ARG A 199 -17.06 2.98 -4.07
CA ARG A 199 -16.86 4.27 -4.73
C ARG A 199 -15.39 4.44 -5.09
N LEU A 200 -15.13 5.43 -5.95
CA LEU A 200 -13.78 5.93 -6.19
C LEU A 200 -13.11 6.36 -4.88
N SER A 201 -11.83 6.04 -4.78
CA SER A 201 -11.00 6.28 -3.62
C SER A 201 -9.66 6.91 -4.00
N ARG A 202 -8.86 7.23 -2.98
CA ARG A 202 -7.46 7.62 -3.17
C ARG A 202 -6.66 6.49 -3.83
N SER A 203 -6.93 5.24 -3.42
CA SER A 203 -6.34 4.04 -3.99
C SER A 203 -6.73 3.86 -5.46
N SER A 204 -7.95 4.21 -5.86
CA SER A 204 -8.39 4.21 -7.27
C SER A 204 -7.62 5.25 -8.11
N ALA A 205 -7.33 6.43 -7.53
CA ALA A 205 -6.51 7.43 -8.21
C ALA A 205 -5.06 6.94 -8.38
N LEU A 206 -4.47 6.37 -7.32
CA LEU A 206 -3.15 5.75 -7.35
C LEU A 206 -3.08 4.64 -8.41
N ALA A 207 -4.02 3.70 -8.40
CA ALA A 207 -4.12 2.61 -9.35
C ALA A 207 -4.27 3.08 -10.80
N SER A 208 -5.06 4.14 -11.03
CA SER A 208 -5.19 4.73 -12.36
C SER A 208 -3.87 5.29 -12.88
N LYS A 209 -3.06 5.87 -12.00
CA LYS A 209 -1.72 6.38 -12.34
C LYS A 209 -0.69 5.26 -12.46
N ALA A 210 -0.78 4.23 -11.64
CA ALA A 210 0.10 3.08 -11.65
C ALA A 210 -0.07 2.28 -12.95
N THR A 211 -1.31 2.00 -13.35
CA THR A 211 -1.62 1.10 -14.47
C THR A 211 -1.81 1.84 -15.80
N GLY A 212 -2.12 3.14 -15.76
CA GLY A 212 -2.61 3.89 -16.92
C GLY A 212 -4.08 3.62 -17.26
N TYR A 213 -4.78 2.78 -16.49
CA TYR A 213 -6.19 2.48 -16.67
C TYR A 213 -7.07 3.56 -16.01
N PRO A 214 -7.93 4.29 -16.74
CA PRO A 214 -8.63 5.44 -16.19
C PRO A 214 -9.92 5.05 -15.42
N LEU A 215 -9.77 4.55 -14.19
CA LEU A 215 -10.87 3.99 -13.38
C LEU A 215 -12.10 4.91 -13.30
N ALA A 216 -11.90 6.19 -12.97
CA ALA A 216 -13.01 7.15 -12.86
C ALA A 216 -13.77 7.36 -14.17
N TYR A 217 -13.06 7.38 -15.30
CA TYR A 217 -13.68 7.49 -16.63
C TYR A 217 -14.49 6.24 -16.96
N THR A 218 -13.91 5.06 -16.74
CA THR A 218 -14.57 3.77 -16.97
C THR A 218 -15.81 3.62 -16.09
N ALA A 219 -15.70 3.92 -14.79
CA ALA A 219 -16.82 3.86 -13.84
C ALA A 219 -17.97 4.81 -14.24
N ALA A 220 -17.66 6.04 -14.68
CA ALA A 220 -18.66 6.98 -15.14
C ALA A 220 -19.39 6.48 -16.40
N LYS A 221 -18.68 5.83 -17.33
CA LYS A 221 -19.28 5.22 -18.53
C LYS A 221 -20.15 4.02 -18.19
N ILE A 222 -19.71 3.17 -17.27
CA ILE A 222 -20.52 2.05 -16.75
C ILE A 222 -21.81 2.58 -16.09
N GLY A 223 -21.73 3.66 -15.31
CA GLY A 223 -22.91 4.30 -14.72
C GLY A 223 -23.92 4.81 -15.75
N LEU A 224 -23.48 5.09 -16.99
CA LEU A 224 -24.34 5.46 -18.13
C LEU A 224 -24.86 4.25 -18.92
N GLY A 225 -24.55 3.02 -18.50
CA GLY A 225 -25.02 1.78 -19.11
C GLY A 225 -24.06 1.15 -20.14
N HIS A 226 -22.84 1.67 -20.29
CA HIS A 226 -21.83 1.01 -21.13
C HIS A 226 -21.26 -0.24 -20.47
N THR A 227 -20.84 -1.20 -21.30
CA THR A 227 -20.15 -2.41 -20.83
C THR A 227 -18.64 -2.31 -21.02
N LEU A 228 -17.85 -3.03 -20.23
CA LEU A 228 -16.39 -3.07 -20.35
C LEU A 228 -15.90 -3.47 -21.76
N PRO A 229 -16.52 -4.44 -22.47
CA PRO A 229 -16.15 -4.76 -23.84
C PRO A 229 -16.43 -3.66 -24.87
N GLU A 230 -17.39 -2.76 -24.63
CA GLU A 230 -17.70 -1.65 -25.54
C GLU A 230 -16.72 -0.48 -25.41
N LEU A 231 -16.11 -0.34 -24.24
CA LEU A 231 -15.24 0.80 -23.94
C LEU A 231 -13.84 0.56 -24.52
N PRO A 232 -13.30 1.50 -25.31
CA PRO A 232 -11.95 1.36 -25.84
C PRO A 232 -10.89 1.59 -24.74
N ASN A 233 -9.80 0.82 -24.78
CA ASN A 233 -8.62 1.13 -23.96
C ASN A 233 -7.96 2.41 -24.48
N ALA A 234 -7.96 3.48 -23.68
CA ALA A 234 -7.42 4.78 -24.06
C ALA A 234 -5.89 4.77 -24.33
N VAL A 235 -5.17 3.78 -23.80
CA VAL A 235 -3.71 3.66 -23.88
C VAL A 235 -3.26 2.96 -25.16
N THR A 236 -3.86 1.80 -25.48
CA THR A 236 -3.51 0.97 -26.65
C THR A 236 -4.35 1.32 -27.88
N ARG A 237 -5.61 1.76 -27.69
CA ARG A 237 -6.65 2.01 -28.71
C ARG A 237 -6.98 0.82 -29.64
N THR A 238 -6.37 -0.34 -29.43
CA THR A 238 -6.58 -1.57 -30.19
C THR A 238 -7.27 -2.66 -29.37
N THR A 239 -7.38 -2.47 -28.05
CA THR A 239 -8.09 -3.35 -27.13
C THR A 239 -9.23 -2.61 -26.43
N THR A 240 -10.05 -3.36 -25.69
CA THR A 240 -11.17 -2.82 -24.90
C THR A 240 -10.72 -2.59 -23.46
N ALA A 241 -11.61 -2.02 -22.64
CA ALA A 241 -11.41 -1.82 -21.21
C ALA A 241 -11.61 -3.11 -20.40
N ASN A 242 -12.02 -4.22 -21.02
CA ASN A 242 -12.27 -5.49 -20.35
C ASN A 242 -10.99 -6.36 -20.23
N PHE A 243 -10.01 -5.90 -19.45
CA PHE A 243 -8.77 -6.61 -19.20
C PHE A 243 -8.18 -6.21 -17.84
N GLU A 244 -7.34 -7.07 -17.28
CA GLU A 244 -6.54 -6.76 -16.09
C GLU A 244 -5.15 -6.27 -16.53
N PRO A 245 -4.75 -5.02 -16.19
CA PRO A 245 -3.43 -4.51 -16.51
C PRO A 245 -2.28 -5.36 -15.99
N SER A 246 -1.17 -5.38 -16.74
CA SER A 246 0.08 -6.03 -16.32
C SER A 246 1.23 -5.03 -16.38
N LEU A 247 1.96 -4.90 -15.29
CA LEU A 247 3.00 -3.89 -15.08
C LEU A 247 4.40 -4.51 -15.19
N ASP A 248 5.31 -3.89 -15.94
CA ASP A 248 6.73 -4.31 -16.06
C ASP A 248 7.69 -3.42 -15.25
N TYR A 249 7.11 -2.75 -14.27
CA TYR A 249 7.71 -1.84 -13.30
C TYR A 249 6.98 -1.97 -11.97
N ILE A 250 7.61 -1.44 -10.93
CA ILE A 250 7.06 -1.32 -9.58
C ILE A 250 6.73 0.15 -9.35
N VAL A 251 5.55 0.39 -8.79
CA VAL A 251 5.10 1.68 -8.32
C VAL A 251 5.20 1.70 -6.81
N THR A 252 5.67 2.82 -6.26
CA THR A 252 5.72 3.03 -4.81
C THR A 252 5.06 4.35 -4.47
N LYS A 253 4.01 4.28 -3.65
CA LYS A 253 3.40 5.42 -3.00
C LYS A 253 4.03 5.62 -1.62
N MET A 254 4.30 6.87 -1.28
CA MET A 254 4.78 7.25 0.04
C MET A 254 3.96 8.43 0.57
N PRO A 255 3.42 8.37 1.80
CA PRO A 255 2.66 9.47 2.36
C PRO A 255 3.54 10.67 2.69
N ARG A 256 2.91 11.84 2.70
CA ARG A 256 3.51 13.10 3.12
C ARG A 256 2.78 13.61 4.36
N TRP A 257 3.53 13.76 5.44
CA TRP A 257 3.06 14.39 6.67
C TRP A 257 3.61 15.79 6.83
N ASP A 258 2.87 16.63 7.54
CA ASP A 258 3.30 17.99 7.94
C ASP A 258 3.02 18.23 9.44
N LEU A 259 3.24 17.19 10.25
CA LEU A 259 2.91 17.20 11.69
C LEU A 259 3.72 18.22 12.48
N SER A 260 4.90 18.62 11.99
CA SER A 260 5.73 19.66 12.62
C SER A 260 5.06 21.02 12.71
N LYS A 261 4.02 21.30 11.91
CA LYS A 261 3.27 22.56 11.97
C LYS A 261 2.26 22.63 13.11
N PHE A 262 1.94 21.50 13.74
CA PHE A 262 0.91 21.43 14.75
C PHE A 262 1.54 21.23 16.14
N GLN A 263 1.33 22.21 17.03
CA GLN A 263 1.73 22.07 18.42
C GLN A 263 0.85 21.02 19.12
N ASN A 264 1.45 20.15 19.94
CA ASN A 264 0.77 19.11 20.72
C ASN A 264 0.08 17.98 19.93
N VAL A 265 0.44 17.75 18.66
CA VAL A 265 -0.06 16.58 17.90
C VAL A 265 0.85 15.36 18.12
N LYS A 266 0.24 14.24 18.50
CA LYS A 266 0.92 12.94 18.56
C LYS A 266 1.36 12.50 17.17
N ARG A 267 2.63 12.12 17.05
CA ARG A 267 3.27 11.67 15.80
C ARG A 267 3.03 10.20 15.45
N ASP A 268 2.46 9.44 16.39
CA ASP A 268 2.06 8.06 16.16
C ASP A 268 1.09 7.99 14.99
N ILE A 269 1.30 7.06 14.07
CA ILE A 269 0.37 6.76 12.98
C ILE A 269 -0.32 5.43 13.28
N GLY A 270 -1.56 5.30 12.82
CA GLY A 270 -2.39 4.14 13.13
C GLY A 270 -3.55 4.06 12.15
N SER A 271 -4.69 3.52 12.58
CA SER A 271 -5.89 3.37 11.73
C SER A 271 -6.56 4.69 11.31
N ALA A 272 -6.24 5.81 11.94
CA ALA A 272 -6.72 7.13 11.54
C ALA A 272 -5.65 7.87 10.74
N MET A 273 -5.96 8.19 9.49
CA MET A 273 -5.07 8.91 8.56
C MET A 273 -4.69 10.30 9.11
N LYS A 274 -3.40 10.64 9.06
CA LYS A 274 -2.85 11.96 9.44
C LYS A 274 -2.02 12.61 8.34
N SER A 275 -1.68 11.89 7.27
CA SER A 275 -0.97 12.44 6.12
C SER A 275 -1.81 13.51 5.42
N VAL A 276 -1.12 14.50 4.85
CA VAL A 276 -1.71 15.65 4.15
C VAL A 276 -1.62 15.52 2.63
N GLY A 277 -0.93 14.49 2.15
CA GLY A 277 -0.73 14.20 0.75
C GLY A 277 0.10 12.94 0.57
N GLU A 278 0.47 12.66 -0.67
CA GLU A 278 1.25 11.48 -1.05
C GLU A 278 2.05 11.76 -2.32
N VAL A 279 3.11 10.97 -2.51
CA VAL A 279 3.90 10.96 -3.74
C VAL A 279 3.88 9.57 -4.34
N MET A 280 4.11 9.48 -5.65
CA MET A 280 4.16 8.21 -6.38
C MET A 280 5.40 8.20 -7.28
N ALA A 281 6.22 7.18 -7.10
CA ALA A 281 7.37 6.90 -7.97
C ALA A 281 7.18 5.59 -8.71
N ILE A 282 7.88 5.48 -9.85
CA ILE A 282 7.90 4.29 -10.68
C ILE A 282 9.37 3.91 -10.92
N GLY A 283 9.72 2.64 -10.71
CA GLY A 283 11.05 2.09 -10.99
C GLY A 283 10.94 0.66 -11.53
N ARG A 284 11.99 0.14 -12.17
CA ARG A 284 12.02 -1.25 -12.65
C ARG A 284 12.50 -2.25 -11.59
N THR A 285 12.87 -1.75 -10.43
CA THR A 285 13.10 -2.52 -9.22
C THR A 285 12.46 -1.78 -8.04
N PHE A 286 12.22 -2.49 -6.93
CA PHE A 286 11.71 -1.86 -5.72
C PHE A 286 12.68 -0.79 -5.22
N GLU A 287 13.98 -1.08 -5.20
CA GLU A 287 15.00 -0.12 -4.74
C GLU A 287 14.93 1.19 -5.54
N GLU A 288 14.81 1.10 -6.88
CA GLU A 288 14.68 2.27 -7.74
C GLU A 288 13.42 3.08 -7.42
N SER A 289 12.27 2.41 -7.33
CA SER A 289 10.99 3.05 -7.06
C SER A 289 10.95 3.68 -5.67
N PHE A 290 11.40 2.95 -4.64
CA PHE A 290 11.41 3.37 -3.25
C PHE A 290 12.31 4.59 -3.02
N GLN A 291 13.55 4.58 -3.54
CA GLN A 291 14.44 5.73 -3.40
C GLN A 291 13.96 6.97 -4.17
N LYS A 292 13.29 6.79 -5.32
CA LYS A 292 12.64 7.89 -6.04
C LYS A 292 11.47 8.46 -5.23
N ALA A 293 10.63 7.62 -4.62
CA ALA A 293 9.51 8.05 -3.81
C ALA A 293 9.99 8.88 -2.61
N ILE A 294 11.00 8.40 -1.87
CA ILE A 294 11.58 9.13 -0.73
C ILE A 294 12.00 10.55 -1.11
N ARG A 295 12.69 10.71 -2.25
CA ARG A 295 13.12 12.03 -2.74
C ARG A 295 11.97 12.96 -3.13
N GLN A 296 10.82 12.41 -3.51
CA GLN A 296 9.67 13.20 -3.89
C GLN A 296 8.91 13.73 -2.67
N VAL A 297 9.00 13.06 -1.51
CA VAL A 297 8.29 13.45 -0.27
C VAL A 297 8.69 14.85 0.19
N ASP A 298 10.00 15.13 0.23
CA ASP A 298 10.56 16.41 0.69
C ASP A 298 11.99 16.59 0.13
N PRO A 299 12.38 17.80 -0.33
CA PRO A 299 13.71 18.07 -0.87
C PRO A 299 14.89 17.72 0.05
N ARG A 300 14.66 17.59 1.36
CA ARG A 300 15.68 17.21 2.35
C ARG A 300 16.07 15.74 2.28
N PHE A 301 15.23 14.90 1.68
CA PHE A 301 15.50 13.47 1.58
C PHE A 301 16.16 13.14 0.24
N HIS A 302 17.23 12.35 0.28
CA HIS A 302 18.00 12.02 -0.93
C HIS A 302 17.84 10.57 -1.40
N GLY A 303 17.19 9.74 -0.58
CA GLY A 303 16.95 8.30 -0.75
C GLY A 303 16.86 7.64 0.63
N VAL A 304 17.13 6.34 0.74
CA VAL A 304 17.19 5.69 2.06
C VAL A 304 18.26 6.37 2.92
N GLN A 305 17.88 6.75 4.13
CA GLN A 305 18.74 7.46 5.09
C GLN A 305 18.21 7.23 6.51
N GLY A 306 19.09 7.38 7.51
CA GLY A 306 18.72 7.38 8.92
C GLY A 306 18.33 8.75 9.45
N ASP A 307 17.87 8.76 10.70
CA ASP A 307 17.63 9.95 11.51
C ASP A 307 17.83 9.60 13.00
N LYS A 308 17.87 10.60 13.87
CA LYS A 308 18.06 10.39 15.31
C LYS A 308 16.73 10.12 16.01
N PHE A 309 16.76 9.11 16.88
CA PHE A 309 15.66 8.66 17.72
C PHE A 309 16.17 8.43 19.15
N GLU A 310 15.33 8.74 20.15
CA GLU A 310 15.66 8.48 21.57
C GLU A 310 15.57 6.99 21.87
N ASP A 311 14.49 6.35 21.40
CA ASP A 311 14.30 4.90 21.44
C ASP A 311 13.96 4.40 20.04
N LEU A 312 14.94 3.73 19.42
CA LEU A 312 14.81 3.23 18.06
C LEU A 312 13.89 2.00 17.99
N ASP A 313 13.92 1.14 18.99
CA ASP A 313 13.13 -0.09 19.02
C ASP A 313 11.65 0.25 19.22
N ASP A 314 11.35 1.25 20.05
CA ASP A 314 9.99 1.76 20.22
C ASP A 314 9.42 2.32 18.91
N VAL A 315 10.15 3.18 18.19
CA VAL A 315 9.66 3.76 16.91
C VAL A 315 9.50 2.69 15.82
N LEU A 316 10.34 1.64 15.83
CA LEU A 316 10.18 0.50 14.93
C LEU A 316 8.93 -0.30 15.27
N ALA A 317 8.62 -0.53 16.55
CA ALA A 317 7.48 -1.31 17.00
C ALA A 317 6.14 -0.55 16.97
N ASN A 318 6.18 0.75 17.25
CA ASN A 318 5.06 1.68 17.34
C ASN A 318 5.21 2.75 16.25
N PRO A 319 4.55 2.57 15.10
CA PRO A 319 4.83 3.35 13.90
C PRO A 319 4.52 4.85 14.11
N THR A 320 5.42 5.70 13.61
CA THR A 320 5.26 7.17 13.55
C THR A 320 5.43 7.67 12.11
N ASP A 321 5.18 8.96 11.88
CA ASP A 321 5.47 9.63 10.59
C ASP A 321 6.93 9.50 10.11
N ARG A 322 7.83 9.04 10.99
CA ARG A 322 9.27 8.88 10.74
C ARG A 322 9.74 7.42 10.79
N ARG A 323 8.85 6.43 10.82
CA ARG A 323 9.25 5.00 10.94
C ARG A 323 10.19 4.53 9.83
N TRP A 324 9.99 4.97 8.59
CA TRP A 324 10.88 4.61 7.48
C TRP A 324 12.31 5.16 7.66
N LEU A 325 12.49 6.30 8.35
CA LEU A 325 13.80 6.81 8.76
C LEU A 325 14.39 5.99 9.90
N ALA A 326 13.57 5.47 10.81
CA ALA A 326 14.00 4.55 11.86
C ALA A 326 14.53 3.23 11.26
N VAL A 327 13.84 2.68 10.25
CA VAL A 327 14.34 1.52 9.48
C VAL A 327 15.69 1.86 8.83
N GLY A 328 15.80 3.03 8.19
CA GLY A 328 17.06 3.51 7.63
C GLY A 328 18.18 3.62 8.66
N GLN A 329 17.90 4.21 9.84
CA GLN A 329 18.86 4.36 10.94
C GLN A 329 19.33 2.99 11.45
N ALA A 330 18.39 2.10 11.73
CA ALA A 330 18.65 0.76 12.25
C ALA A 330 19.59 -0.04 11.33
N MET A 331 19.33 -0.01 10.02
CA MET A 331 20.07 -0.83 9.07
C MET A 331 21.38 -0.16 8.58
N LEU A 332 21.39 1.16 8.35
CA LEU A 332 22.58 1.86 7.85
C LEU A 332 23.65 2.09 8.92
N HIS A 333 23.22 2.38 10.16
CA HIS A 333 24.10 2.96 11.18
C HIS A 333 24.18 2.14 12.47
N GLU A 334 23.11 1.44 12.87
CA GLU A 334 23.09 0.65 14.10
C GLU A 334 23.36 -0.85 13.88
N GLY A 335 23.52 -1.30 12.63
CA GLY A 335 23.85 -2.68 12.28
C GLY A 335 22.75 -3.70 12.61
N TYR A 336 21.47 -3.29 12.64
CA TYR A 336 20.36 -4.20 12.90
C TYR A 336 20.20 -5.19 11.74
N SER A 337 19.99 -6.46 12.06
CA SER A 337 19.66 -7.47 11.05
C SER A 337 18.24 -7.27 10.51
N VAL A 338 17.99 -7.78 9.30
CA VAL A 338 16.65 -7.84 8.70
C VAL A 338 15.66 -8.52 9.64
N ASP A 339 16.05 -9.61 10.32
CA ASP A 339 15.19 -10.31 11.26
C ASP A 339 14.80 -9.43 12.46
N ARG A 340 15.76 -8.69 13.04
CA ARG A 340 15.46 -7.79 14.17
C ARG A 340 14.49 -6.68 13.75
N VAL A 341 14.72 -6.06 12.60
CA VAL A 341 13.83 -5.00 12.10
C VAL A 341 12.44 -5.58 11.79
N HIS A 342 12.36 -6.78 11.22
CA HIS A 342 11.09 -7.48 10.99
C HIS A 342 10.38 -7.79 12.30
N ASP A 343 11.08 -8.29 13.32
CA ASP A 343 10.46 -8.70 14.57
C ASP A 343 9.82 -7.53 15.31
N LEU A 344 10.48 -6.36 15.28
CA LEU A 344 9.96 -5.11 15.83
C LEU A 344 8.83 -4.57 14.96
N SER A 345 9.05 -4.43 13.66
CA SER A 345 8.16 -3.65 12.79
C SER A 345 7.01 -4.42 12.16
N LYS A 346 7.18 -5.74 12.00
CA LYS A 346 6.37 -6.64 11.18
C LYS A 346 6.31 -6.29 9.69
N ILE A 347 7.19 -5.39 9.21
CA ILE A 347 7.39 -5.15 7.78
C ILE A 347 7.94 -6.43 7.14
N ASP A 348 7.39 -6.86 6.01
CA ASP A 348 7.80 -8.11 5.36
C ASP A 348 9.31 -8.10 5.05
N LYS A 349 9.97 -9.23 5.33
CA LYS A 349 11.42 -9.40 5.17
C LYS A 349 11.87 -9.14 3.73
N TRP A 350 11.02 -9.41 2.72
CA TRP A 350 11.35 -9.11 1.34
C TRP A 350 11.69 -7.64 1.14
N PHE A 351 10.86 -6.72 1.66
CA PHE A 351 11.12 -5.28 1.56
C PHE A 351 12.40 -4.89 2.30
N LEU A 352 12.60 -5.45 3.50
CA LEU A 352 13.78 -5.20 4.31
C LEU A 352 15.06 -5.72 3.62
N TYR A 353 15.04 -6.87 2.96
CA TYR A 353 16.16 -7.35 2.14
C TYR A 353 16.44 -6.43 0.94
N LYS A 354 15.41 -5.81 0.34
CA LYS A 354 15.65 -4.79 -0.69
C LYS A 354 16.26 -3.51 -0.13
N ILE A 355 15.92 -3.13 1.10
CA ILE A 355 16.59 -2.04 1.80
C ILE A 355 18.04 -2.43 2.15
N GLN A 356 18.29 -3.68 2.56
CA GLN A 356 19.64 -4.21 2.79
C GLN A 356 20.51 -4.08 1.53
N ASN A 357 19.97 -4.37 0.34
CA ASN A 357 20.71 -4.16 -0.91
C ASN A 357 21.18 -2.71 -1.11
N ILE A 358 20.43 -1.73 -0.60
CA ILE A 358 20.77 -0.30 -0.63
C ILE A 358 21.82 0.01 0.44
N VAL A 359 21.66 -0.56 1.65
CA VAL A 359 22.64 -0.45 2.74
C VAL A 359 24.01 -0.97 2.30
N ASP A 360 24.06 -2.18 1.75
CA ASP A 360 25.30 -2.81 1.29
C ASP A 360 26.01 -1.97 0.22
N THR A 361 25.27 -1.43 -0.75
CA THR A 361 25.84 -0.54 -1.77
C THR A 361 26.32 0.79 -1.17
N THR A 362 25.65 1.29 -0.13
CA THR A 362 26.07 2.51 0.58
C THR A 362 27.41 2.26 1.26
N HIS A 363 27.53 1.17 2.02
CA HIS A 363 28.80 0.80 2.68
C HIS A 363 29.91 0.49 1.68
N GLU A 364 29.60 -0.14 0.54
CA GLU A 364 30.56 -0.38 -0.55
C GLU A 364 31.13 0.94 -1.12
N LEU A 365 30.27 1.95 -1.30
CA LEU A 365 30.69 3.29 -1.74
C LEU A 365 31.52 4.00 -0.67
N GLU A 366 31.08 3.97 0.59
CA GLU A 366 31.78 4.58 1.73
C GLU A 366 33.16 3.97 1.95
N ALA A 367 33.30 2.65 1.82
CA ALA A 367 34.58 1.96 1.94
C ALA A 367 35.59 2.36 0.86
N ILE A 368 35.12 2.74 -0.34
CA ILE A 368 35.97 3.30 -1.39
C ILE A 368 36.43 4.72 -1.04
N GLY A 369 35.56 5.52 -0.39
CA GLY A 369 35.88 6.82 0.20
C GLY A 369 36.27 7.94 -0.78
N SER A 370 36.33 7.65 -2.09
CA SER A 370 36.73 8.59 -3.14
C SER A 370 35.96 8.32 -4.43
N LEU A 371 35.45 9.38 -5.05
CA LEU A 371 34.82 9.28 -6.36
C LEU A 371 35.74 8.63 -7.39
N TYR A 372 37.07 8.87 -7.33
CA TYR A 372 38.04 8.29 -8.26
C TYR A 372 38.10 6.76 -8.22
N GLY A 373 37.85 6.16 -7.05
CA GLY A 373 37.84 4.70 -6.88
C GLY A 373 36.56 4.02 -7.40
N VAL A 374 35.45 4.76 -7.57
CA VAL A 374 34.16 4.17 -7.98
C VAL A 374 34.21 3.72 -9.43
N LYS A 375 34.20 2.40 -9.65
CA LYS A 375 34.19 1.77 -10.97
C LYS A 375 32.82 1.89 -11.65
N LYS A 376 32.80 1.70 -12.97
CA LYS A 376 31.60 1.81 -13.82
C LYS A 376 30.49 0.86 -13.35
N GLU A 377 30.87 -0.35 -12.94
CA GLU A 377 29.95 -1.41 -12.51
C GLU A 377 29.20 -1.01 -11.24
N LEU A 378 29.92 -0.52 -10.23
CA LEU A 378 29.31 -0.06 -8.97
C LEU A 378 28.46 1.19 -9.18
N MET A 379 28.94 2.15 -9.99
CA MET A 379 28.13 3.32 -10.38
C MET A 379 26.83 2.87 -11.05
N HIS A 380 26.89 1.90 -11.97
CA HIS A 380 25.70 1.38 -12.65
C HIS A 380 24.76 0.64 -11.70
N LYS A 381 25.27 -0.20 -10.80
CA LYS A 381 24.52 -0.87 -9.73
C LYS A 381 23.78 0.15 -8.86
N ALA A 382 24.48 1.18 -8.37
CA ALA A 382 23.89 2.23 -7.54
C ALA A 382 22.78 2.98 -8.29
N LYS A 383 23.00 3.39 -9.55
CA LYS A 383 21.96 4.06 -10.34
C LYS A 383 20.74 3.17 -10.59
N LYS A 384 20.94 1.88 -10.82
CA LYS A 384 19.84 0.90 -10.96
C LYS A 384 19.06 0.67 -9.67
N GLN A 385 19.69 0.81 -8.52
CA GLN A 385 19.02 0.78 -7.21
C GLN A 385 18.39 2.12 -6.84
N GLY A 386 18.39 3.11 -7.73
CA GLY A 386 17.75 4.41 -7.52
C GLY A 386 18.56 5.43 -6.72
N PHE A 387 19.86 5.20 -6.48
CA PHE A 387 20.70 6.18 -5.79
C PHE A 387 20.72 7.51 -6.52
N SER A 388 20.52 8.60 -5.80
CA SER A 388 20.74 9.95 -6.36
C SER A 388 22.22 10.25 -6.52
N ASP A 389 22.54 11.19 -7.41
CA ASP A 389 23.93 11.65 -7.57
C ASP A 389 24.44 12.27 -6.25
N ILE A 390 23.54 12.89 -5.44
CA ILE A 390 23.82 13.40 -4.09
C ILE A 390 24.17 12.29 -3.10
N GLN A 391 23.43 11.18 -3.06
CA GLN A 391 23.75 10.07 -2.14
C GLN A 391 25.14 9.50 -2.40
N ILE A 392 25.45 9.26 -3.68
CA ILE A 392 26.77 8.77 -4.08
C ILE A 392 27.84 9.78 -3.69
N ALA A 393 27.61 11.08 -3.95
CA ALA A 393 28.54 12.15 -3.61
C ALA A 393 28.87 12.18 -2.10
N LYS A 394 27.85 12.04 -1.25
CA LYS A 394 28.02 11.96 0.21
C LYS A 394 28.83 10.75 0.63
N ALA A 395 28.55 9.57 0.07
CA ALA A 395 29.26 8.34 0.41
C ALA A 395 30.76 8.39 0.05
N VAL A 396 31.15 9.13 -1.01
CA VAL A 396 32.53 9.15 -1.52
C VAL A 396 33.24 10.49 -1.37
N ASN A 397 32.74 11.37 -0.48
CA ASN A 397 33.29 12.69 -0.19
C ASN A 397 33.54 13.56 -1.44
N SER A 398 32.52 13.67 -2.30
CA SER A 398 32.55 14.43 -3.55
C SER A 398 31.32 15.33 -3.68
N THR A 399 31.18 16.02 -4.80
CA THR A 399 30.02 16.86 -5.11
C THR A 399 29.06 16.15 -6.08
N GLU A 400 27.79 16.58 -6.08
CA GLU A 400 26.77 16.02 -6.99
C GLU A 400 27.19 16.17 -8.47
N ASP A 401 27.75 17.32 -8.84
CA ASP A 401 28.14 17.60 -10.22
C ASP A 401 29.31 16.75 -10.69
N GLU A 402 30.28 16.45 -9.82
CA GLU A 402 31.37 15.53 -10.13
C GLU A 402 30.86 14.10 -10.34
N VAL A 403 29.94 13.62 -9.49
CA VAL A 403 29.30 12.30 -9.65
C VAL A 403 28.53 12.24 -10.98
N ARG A 404 27.77 13.30 -11.28
CA ARG A 404 27.01 13.42 -12.52
C ARG A 404 27.91 13.40 -13.75
N ALA A 405 29.03 14.14 -13.72
CA ALA A 405 30.02 14.14 -14.79
C ALA A 405 30.63 12.74 -14.96
N ARG A 406 31.02 12.09 -13.87
CA ARG A 406 31.61 10.74 -13.91
C ARG A 406 30.64 9.70 -14.48
N ARG A 407 29.37 9.67 -14.04
CA ARG A 407 28.41 8.70 -14.58
C ARG A 407 28.17 8.94 -16.07
N LYS A 408 28.12 10.19 -16.51
CA LYS A 408 27.98 10.54 -17.94
C LYS A 408 29.20 10.09 -18.75
N ASN A 409 30.42 10.25 -18.21
CA ASN A 409 31.65 9.74 -18.83
C ASN A 409 31.65 8.21 -18.95
N PHE A 410 30.99 7.51 -18.03
CA PHE A 410 30.76 6.06 -18.15
C PHE A 410 29.64 5.68 -19.13
N GLY A 411 28.91 6.64 -19.70
CA GLY A 411 27.74 6.40 -20.54
C GLY A 411 26.49 5.97 -19.75
N ILE A 412 26.44 6.26 -18.45
CA ILE A 412 25.33 5.87 -17.57
C ILE A 412 24.33 7.04 -17.51
N THR A 413 23.26 6.93 -18.29
CA THR A 413 22.13 7.87 -18.32
C THR A 413 20.80 7.12 -18.16
N PRO A 414 19.76 7.77 -17.61
CA PRO A 414 18.44 7.17 -17.57
C PRO A 414 17.87 7.01 -18.98
N PHE A 415 16.87 6.14 -19.12
CA PHE A 415 16.07 5.98 -20.33
C PHE A 415 14.60 6.23 -20.01
N VAL A 416 13.91 6.87 -20.95
CA VAL A 416 12.47 7.10 -20.87
C VAL A 416 11.71 5.83 -21.25
N LYS A 417 10.73 5.44 -20.44
CA LYS A 417 9.82 4.31 -20.67
C LYS A 417 8.37 4.75 -20.59
N LYS A 418 7.53 4.17 -21.45
CA LYS A 418 6.09 4.45 -21.48
C LYS A 418 5.33 3.54 -20.52
N ILE A 419 4.22 4.05 -20.01
CA ILE A 419 3.18 3.27 -19.32
C ILE A 419 2.16 2.82 -20.37
N ASP A 420 2.02 1.52 -20.58
CA ASP A 420 1.27 0.94 -21.70
C ASP A 420 0.05 0.10 -21.27
N SER A 421 -0.21 -0.07 -19.96
CA SER A 421 -1.27 -0.91 -19.34
C SER A 421 -1.20 -2.41 -19.66
N MET A 422 -0.55 -2.78 -20.74
CA MET A 422 -0.31 -4.16 -21.16
C MET A 422 1.10 -4.27 -21.71
N TYR A 423 1.93 -5.07 -21.02
CA TYR A 423 3.30 -5.36 -21.41
C TYR A 423 3.48 -5.55 -22.92
N HIS A 424 4.28 -4.70 -23.55
CA HIS A 424 4.69 -4.80 -24.96
C HIS A 424 3.57 -4.68 -26.00
N SER A 425 2.43 -4.10 -25.65
CA SER A 425 1.40 -3.73 -26.63
C SER A 425 1.67 -2.35 -27.24
N HIS A 426 1.19 -2.10 -28.47
CA HIS A 426 1.40 -0.83 -29.16
C HIS A 426 0.75 0.33 -28.40
N THR A 427 1.56 1.21 -27.79
CA THR A 427 1.10 2.38 -27.03
C THR A 427 1.06 3.63 -27.89
N ILE A 428 -0.08 4.33 -27.89
CA ILE A 428 -0.23 5.59 -28.65
C ILE A 428 -0.02 6.81 -27.73
N THR A 429 -0.25 6.69 -26.43
CA THR A 429 -0.12 7.77 -25.43
C THR A 429 1.32 7.94 -24.91
N ASN A 430 1.70 9.16 -24.53
CA ASN A 430 3.03 9.50 -23.99
C ASN A 430 2.97 9.76 -22.47
N ILE A 431 2.70 8.73 -21.67
CA ILE A 431 2.90 8.77 -20.21
C ILE A 431 4.23 8.08 -19.93
N CYS A 432 5.19 8.78 -19.32
CA CYS A 432 6.59 8.34 -19.27
C CYS A 432 7.20 8.37 -17.87
N THR A 433 8.18 7.48 -17.63
CA THR A 433 9.06 7.46 -16.45
C THR A 433 10.50 7.18 -16.86
N ASP A 434 11.47 7.64 -16.05
CA ASP A 434 12.89 7.39 -16.25
C ASP A 434 13.40 6.21 -15.40
N SER A 435 14.22 5.33 -16.02
CA SER A 435 14.87 4.18 -15.35
C SER A 435 16.24 3.82 -15.97
N PHE A 436 17.10 3.11 -15.23
CA PHE A 436 18.41 2.64 -15.70
C PHE A 436 18.39 1.14 -16.10
N LYS A 437 18.74 0.79 -17.37
CA LYS A 437 18.73 -0.60 -17.92
C LYS A 437 20.14 -1.19 -18.15
N LEU A 438 20.19 -2.52 -18.32
CA LEU A 438 21.38 -3.35 -18.62
C LEU A 438 21.76 -3.47 -20.11
N SER A 439 20.93 -3.02 -21.07
CA SER A 439 21.22 -3.20 -22.51
C SER A 439 20.48 -2.20 -23.43
N PRO A 440 21.10 -1.74 -24.54
CA PRO A 440 20.50 -0.78 -25.48
C PRO A 440 19.42 -1.36 -26.42
N ARG A 441 19.17 -2.68 -26.39
CA ARG A 441 18.44 -3.39 -27.47
C ARG A 441 16.93 -3.09 -27.63
N SER A 442 16.36 -2.13 -26.92
CA SER A 442 14.94 -1.76 -27.11
C SER A 442 14.72 -0.30 -27.53
N SER A 443 15.73 0.40 -28.04
CA SER A 443 15.57 1.75 -28.59
C SER A 443 15.28 1.72 -30.09
N ARG A 444 14.07 1.28 -30.48
CA ARG A 444 13.46 1.83 -31.71
C ARG A 444 12.70 3.09 -31.30
N LEU A 445 13.45 4.17 -31.14
CA LEU A 445 12.88 5.52 -31.19
C LEU A 445 12.73 5.86 -32.66
N THR A 446 11.49 5.94 -33.14
CA THR A 446 11.20 6.76 -34.32
C THR A 446 11.55 8.21 -33.95
N PRO A 447 12.32 8.93 -34.78
CA PRO A 447 12.62 10.33 -34.53
C PRO A 447 11.32 11.11 -34.63
N THR A 448 10.95 11.80 -33.56
CA THR A 448 9.91 12.82 -33.61
C THR A 448 10.51 14.00 -34.37
N ILE A 449 9.89 14.30 -35.51
CA ILE A 449 10.19 15.43 -36.37
C ILE A 449 9.87 16.73 -35.59
N SER A 450 10.74 17.72 -35.81
CA SER A 450 10.77 19.11 -35.32
C SER A 450 9.48 19.73 -34.82
#